data_AF-H8ZWY3-F1
#
_entry.id   AF-H8ZWY3-F1
#
_cell.length_a   1.000
_cell.length_b   1.000
_cell.length_c   1.000
_cell.angle_alpha   90.00
_cell.angle_beta   90.00
_cell.angle_gamma   90.00
#
_symmetry.space_group_name_H-M   'P 1'
#
loop_
_entity.id
_entity.type
_entity.pdbx_description
1 polymer ?
#
loop_
_entity_poly.entity_id
_entity_poly.type
_entity_poly.pdbx_seq_one_letter_code
_entity_poly.pdbx_strand_id
1 'polypeptide(L)'
;MPKETKPKTATTTTKAAAAPYPKAVAKKVKLTPNLFESRKRNHGIGQSIQPKRDMTRYVKWPEYVRLQRQRRVLYQRLKVPPALTQFP
;
A
#
# COMPACT_ATOMS: atom_id res chain seq x y z
N MET A 1 -10.75 -10.63 -31.72
CA MET A 1 -12.16 -10.39 -32.07
C MET A 1 -12.41 -10.97 -33.45
N PRO A 2 -13.59 -11.52 -33.82
CA PRO A 2 -14.66 -12.15 -33.03
C PRO A 2 -15.36 -13.35 -33.77
N LYS A 3 -16.38 -13.98 -33.13
CA LYS A 3 -17.58 -14.69 -33.70
C LYS A 3 -17.34 -16.03 -34.44
N GLU A 4 -18.19 -17.06 -34.46
CA GLU A 4 -19.55 -17.48 -34.04
C GLU A 4 -19.56 -19.02 -34.31
N THR A 5 -20.28 -19.96 -33.67
CA THR A 5 -21.73 -20.20 -33.61
C THR A 5 -21.99 -21.42 -32.71
N LYS A 6 -23.03 -21.38 -31.86
CA LYS A 6 -23.70 -22.58 -31.32
C LYS A 6 -24.76 -23.08 -32.32
N PRO A 7 -25.15 -24.37 -32.30
CA PRO A 7 -26.52 -24.76 -32.55
C PRO A 7 -27.28 -25.04 -31.24
N LYS A 8 -28.52 -24.54 -31.23
CA LYS A 8 -29.56 -24.73 -30.22
C LYS A 8 -30.20 -26.11 -30.36
N THR A 9 -30.63 -26.69 -29.25
CA THR A 9 -31.89 -27.43 -29.17
C THR A 9 -32.58 -27.08 -27.86
N ALA A 10 -33.82 -26.61 -28.00
CA ALA A 10 -34.70 -26.21 -26.92
C ALA A 10 -35.66 -27.36 -26.60
N THR A 11 -35.94 -27.58 -25.32
CA THR A 11 -37.18 -28.18 -24.84
C THR A 11 -37.51 -27.62 -23.45
N THR A 12 -38.50 -26.73 -23.44
CA THR A 12 -39.45 -26.40 -22.37
C THR A 12 -39.82 -27.63 -21.53
N THR A 13 -40.04 -27.61 -20.22
CA THR A 13 -41.11 -26.95 -19.42
C THR A 13 -40.82 -27.41 -17.97
N THR A 14 -40.78 -26.58 -16.92
CA THR A 14 -41.95 -26.24 -16.09
C THR A 14 -41.58 -25.17 -15.05
N LYS A 15 -42.60 -24.36 -14.75
CA LYS A 15 -42.63 -23.17 -13.92
C LYS A 15 -42.75 -23.58 -12.44
N ALA A 16 -41.80 -23.18 -11.60
CA ALA A 16 -41.98 -23.12 -10.15
C ALA A 16 -41.70 -21.69 -9.68
N ALA A 17 -42.71 -21.05 -9.11
CA ALA A 17 -42.72 -19.66 -8.71
C ALA A 17 -41.62 -19.35 -7.67
N ALA A 18 -40.87 -18.26 -7.91
CA ALA A 18 -39.99 -17.71 -6.90
C ALA A 18 -40.83 -17.15 -5.74
N ALA A 19 -40.59 -17.62 -4.52
CA ALA A 19 -41.26 -17.13 -3.32
C ALA A 19 -40.93 -15.64 -3.07
N PRO A 20 -41.91 -14.81 -2.65
CA PRO A 20 -41.80 -13.35 -2.64
C PRO A 20 -41.26 -12.82 -1.31
N TYR A 21 -40.17 -13.39 -0.79
CA TYR A 21 -39.55 -12.87 0.44
C TYR A 21 -38.03 -12.84 0.32
N PRO A 22 -37.37 -11.69 0.55
CA PRO A 22 -35.94 -11.67 0.70
C PRO A 22 -35.60 -12.49 1.95
N LYS A 23 -34.85 -13.58 1.77
CA LYS A 23 -34.24 -14.30 2.90
C LYS A 23 -33.38 -13.28 3.64
N ALA A 24 -33.85 -12.84 4.80
CA ALA A 24 -33.07 -12.03 5.71
C ALA A 24 -31.79 -12.81 6.01
N VAL A 25 -30.67 -12.32 5.49
CA VAL A 25 -29.35 -12.84 5.85
C VAL A 25 -29.18 -12.47 7.30
N ALA A 26 -29.53 -13.41 8.19
CA ALA A 26 -29.31 -13.27 9.61
C ALA A 26 -27.80 -13.01 9.78
N LYS A 27 -27.44 -11.76 10.13
CA LYS A 27 -26.10 -11.46 10.62
C LYS A 27 -25.91 -12.36 11.83
N LYS A 28 -25.10 -13.40 11.70
CA LYS A 28 -24.63 -14.19 12.83
C LYS A 28 -23.96 -13.23 13.80
N VAL A 29 -24.70 -12.80 14.82
CA VAL A 29 -24.15 -12.15 16.00
C VAL A 29 -23.29 -13.22 16.64
N LYS A 30 -21.96 -13.09 16.49
CA LYS A 30 -21.03 -14.03 17.09
C LYS A 30 -21.23 -13.95 18.60
N LEU A 31 -21.72 -15.07 19.14
CA LEU A 31 -22.07 -15.29 20.53
C LEU A 31 -20.79 -15.55 21.36
N THR A 32 -19.83 -14.63 21.27
CA THR A 32 -18.70 -14.48 22.19
C THR A 32 -18.26 -13.02 22.09
N PRO A 33 -18.15 -12.24 23.18
CA PRO A 33 -17.38 -11.02 23.10
C PRO A 33 -15.97 -11.43 22.69
N ASN A 34 -15.50 -10.97 21.54
CA ASN A 34 -14.10 -11.16 21.19
C ASN A 34 -13.27 -10.48 22.30
N LEU A 35 -12.57 -11.25 23.13
CA LEU A 35 -11.72 -10.74 24.22
C LEU A 35 -10.59 -9.82 23.71
N PHE A 36 -10.37 -9.77 22.40
CA PHE A 36 -9.39 -8.91 21.74
C PHE A 36 -10.06 -7.65 21.19
N GLU A 37 -9.81 -6.53 21.86
CA GLU A 37 -10.19 -5.19 21.42
C GLU A 37 -9.09 -4.55 20.56
N SER A 38 -9.48 -3.78 19.54
CA SER A 38 -8.53 -2.97 18.77
C SER A 38 -8.10 -1.74 19.56
N ARG A 39 -6.83 -1.64 19.91
CA ARG A 39 -6.24 -0.46 20.58
C ARG A 39 -5.44 0.38 19.59
N LYS A 40 -6.14 1.23 18.84
CA LYS A 40 -5.48 2.20 17.95
C LYS A 40 -4.77 3.26 18.79
N ARG A 41 -3.49 3.49 18.53
CA ARG A 41 -2.70 4.56 19.16
C ARG A 41 -2.64 5.75 18.20
N ASN A 42 -2.80 6.96 18.73
CA ASN A 42 -2.61 8.20 17.97
C ASN A 42 -1.15 8.65 18.11
N HIS A 43 -0.42 8.73 17.00
CA HIS A 43 0.99 9.13 16.95
C HIS A 43 1.19 10.58 16.44
N GLY A 44 0.17 11.43 16.55
CA GLY A 44 0.30 12.86 16.33
C GLY A 44 1.24 13.54 17.34
N ILE A 45 1.54 14.82 17.11
CA ILE A 45 2.37 15.62 18.01
C ILE A 45 1.68 15.71 19.39
N GLY A 46 2.41 15.42 20.47
CA GLY A 46 1.89 15.49 21.85
C GLY A 46 0.96 14.35 22.28
N GLN A 47 0.83 13.29 21.49
CA GLN A 47 -0.03 12.13 21.80
C GLN A 47 0.81 10.94 22.29
N SER A 48 0.50 9.72 21.85
CA SER A 48 1.25 8.52 22.24
C SER A 48 2.66 8.49 21.64
N ILE A 49 3.54 7.66 22.22
CA ILE A 49 4.93 7.54 21.77
C ILE A 49 5.01 7.24 20.27
N GLN A 50 5.94 7.92 19.60
CA GLN A 50 6.15 7.73 18.17
C GLN A 50 6.68 6.31 17.89
N PRO A 51 6.21 5.63 16.83
CA PRO A 51 6.86 4.41 16.38
C PRO A 51 8.32 4.66 15.97
N LYS A 52 9.13 3.60 15.98
CA LYS A 52 10.48 3.63 15.41
C LYS A 52 10.37 3.94 13.92
N ARG A 53 11.07 4.98 13.46
CA ARG A 53 11.18 5.39 12.05
C ARG A 53 12.62 5.27 11.57
N ASP A 54 12.80 5.24 10.26
CA ASP A 54 14.13 5.27 9.66
C ASP A 54 14.84 6.60 10.01
N MET A 55 15.98 6.48 10.69
CA MET A 55 16.81 7.61 11.14
C MET A 55 17.96 7.92 10.19
N THR A 56 18.14 7.18 9.09
CA THR A 56 19.29 7.32 8.16
C THR A 56 19.62 8.76 7.75
N ARG A 57 18.63 9.65 7.65
CA ARG A 57 18.84 11.08 7.31
C ARG A 57 19.24 11.95 8.50
N TYR A 58 18.91 11.55 9.72
CA TYR A 58 19.07 12.33 10.95
C TYR A 58 20.22 11.81 11.84
N VAL A 59 20.76 10.63 11.54
CA VAL A 59 21.94 10.10 12.23
C VAL A 59 23.17 10.98 11.93
N LYS A 60 23.96 11.25 12.96
CA LYS A 60 25.31 11.77 12.82
C LYS A 60 26.19 10.72 12.15
N TRP A 61 26.33 10.82 10.83
CA TRP A 61 27.16 9.90 10.04
C TRP A 61 28.65 10.01 10.41
N PRO A 62 29.43 8.92 10.27
CA PRO A 62 30.87 8.95 10.40
C PRO A 62 31.49 10.05 9.52
N GLU A 63 32.61 10.60 9.98
CA GLU A 63 33.22 11.76 9.34
C GLU A 63 33.55 11.55 7.86
N TYR A 64 34.11 10.39 7.51
CA TYR A 64 34.45 10.07 6.12
C TYR A 64 33.22 10.06 5.20
N VAL A 65 32.06 9.59 5.68
CA VAL A 65 30.81 9.59 4.89
C VAL A 65 30.35 11.02 4.63
N ARG A 66 30.45 11.89 5.65
CA ARG A 66 30.09 13.31 5.51
C ARG A 66 30.97 13.99 4.48
N LEU A 67 32.29 13.80 4.57
CA LEU A 67 33.27 14.37 3.64
C LEU A 67 33.04 13.90 2.20
N GLN A 68 32.81 12.60 2.00
CA GLN A 68 32.52 12.04 0.67
C GLN A 68 31.23 12.61 0.07
N ARG A 69 30.16 12.71 0.86
CA ARG A 69 28.89 13.30 0.41
C ARG A 69 29.04 14.79 0.10
N GLN A 70 29.73 15.55 0.96
CA GLN A 70 30.02 16.97 0.74
C GLN A 70 30.82 17.18 -0.54
N ARG A 71 31.87 16.38 -0.76
CA ARG A 71 32.68 16.43 -1.99
C ARG A 71 31.82 16.20 -3.23
N ARG A 72 30.93 15.20 -3.21
CA ARG A 72 30.01 14.94 -4.32
C ARG A 72 29.05 16.11 -4.57
N VAL A 73 28.49 16.69 -3.51
CA VAL A 73 27.62 17.87 -3.63
C VAL A 73 28.40 19.06 -4.18
N LEU A 74 29.64 19.27 -3.77
CA LEU A 74 30.47 20.39 -4.23
C LEU A 74 30.70 20.34 -5.76
N TYR A 75 31.06 19.17 -6.30
CA TYR A 75 31.23 19.00 -7.76
C TYR A 75 29.95 19.24 -8.56
N GLN A 76 28.78 18.97 -7.98
CA GLN A 76 27.49 19.25 -8.62
C GLN A 76 27.10 20.73 -8.57
N ARG A 77 27.51 21.44 -7.51
CA ARG A 77 27.14 22.84 -7.28
C ARG A 77 28.08 23.82 -7.97
N LEU A 78 29.35 23.46 -8.09
CA LEU A 78 30.34 24.29 -8.77
C LEU A 78 30.35 24.01 -10.28
N LYS A 79 30.77 25.02 -11.04
CA LYS A 79 30.96 24.88 -12.49
C LYS A 79 32.29 24.16 -12.73
N VAL A 80 32.21 22.86 -13.01
CA VAL A 80 33.39 22.03 -13.26
C VAL A 80 33.72 22.06 -14.77
N PRO A 81 34.99 22.19 -15.16
CA PRO A 81 35.40 22.13 -16.56
C PRO A 81 35.00 20.82 -17.26
N PRO A 82 34.64 20.86 -18.56
CA PRO A 82 34.12 19.70 -19.29
C PRO A 82 35.09 18.52 -19.37
N ALA A 83 36.40 18.79 -19.36
CA ALA A 83 37.43 17.74 -19.33
C ALA A 83 37.34 16.85 -18.07
N LEU A 84 36.87 17.40 -16.96
CA LEU A 84 36.73 16.67 -15.69
C LEU A 84 35.36 16.01 -15.55
N THR A 85 34.31 16.56 -16.18
CA THR A 85 32.95 15.98 -16.15
C THR A 85 32.70 14.98 -17.27
N GLN A 86 33.68 14.73 -18.15
CA GLN A 86 33.55 13.78 -19.25
C GLN A 86 33.29 12.35 -18.76
N PHE A 87 33.82 12.01 -17.59
CA PHE A 87 33.62 10.70 -16.96
C PHE A 87 32.51 10.77 -15.92
N PRO A 88 31.51 9.87 -15.97
CA PRO A 88 30.43 9.81 -15.00
C PRO A 88 30.88 9.36 -13.60
#